data_AF-A0A2N7QCT8-F1
#
_entry.id   AF-A0A2N7QCT8-F1
#
_cell.length_a   1.000
_cell.length_b   1.000
_cell.length_c   1.000
_cell.angle_alpha   90.00
_cell.angle_beta   90.00
_cell.angle_gamma   90.00
#
_symmetry.space_group_name_H-M   'P 1'
#
loop_
_entity.id
_entity.type
_entity.pdbx_description
1 polymer ?
#
loop_
_entity_poly.entity_id
_entity_poly.type
_entity_poly.pdbx_seq_one_letter_code
_entity_poly.pdbx_strand_id
1 'polypeptide(L)'
;MRFIFVYKIYGFTQAALTPVRIVVGNVLNFASSSLAMLWLVRALSTGKEQGWIKTEHEFPAEKLELFRRKIGDLLLSRHLITAKQLEEAVKIQQKTKKRLGQILLEKGYLSEEELVSALAYQRQMAFVEIDPFEVEPEVLRIIPRWLAERYRVFPLKYENGTLHLAIDRIDLGLLKSSLEDLFKVKIKFSLTTNYDINYAIEKAYSEEYLRVIRGKRLGELMLKDGVISQAELSAALRKQKRTGETLGEILVTDGVISPQVLEVYLRQQKNEWTSSTTEEESKK
;
A
#
# COMPACT_ATOMS: atom_id res chain seq x y z
N MET A 1 -16.33 29.12 49.63
CA MET A 1 -16.26 27.74 49.08
C MET A 1 -15.56 27.70 47.72
N ARG A 2 -16.15 28.20 46.62
CA ARG A 2 -15.60 28.06 45.24
C ARG A 2 -14.19 28.64 45.03
N PHE A 3 -13.90 29.81 45.62
CA PHE A 3 -12.57 30.42 45.57
C PHE A 3 -11.46 29.49 46.12
N ILE A 4 -11.70 28.84 47.26
CA ILE A 4 -10.74 27.98 47.94
C ILE A 4 -10.40 26.75 47.08
N PHE A 5 -11.42 26.14 46.46
CA PHE A 5 -11.22 25.02 45.55
C PHE A 5 -10.45 25.42 44.29
N VAL A 6 -10.78 26.56 43.68
CA VAL A 6 -10.07 27.05 42.49
C VAL A 6 -8.63 27.42 42.82
N TYR A 7 -8.39 28.03 43.98
CA TYR A 7 -7.05 28.34 44.47
C TYR A 7 -6.19 27.07 44.60
N LYS A 8 -6.76 26.01 45.19
CA LYS A 8 -6.05 24.75 45.42
C LYS A 8 -5.67 24.00 44.14
N ILE A 9 -6.48 24.12 43.08
CA ILE A 9 -6.28 23.37 41.82
C ILE A 9 -5.56 24.20 40.75
N TYR A 10 -5.90 25.49 40.63
CA TYR A 10 -5.49 26.34 39.50
C TYR A 10 -4.68 27.58 39.91
N GLY A 11 -4.44 27.78 41.21
CA GLY A 11 -3.64 28.89 41.75
C GLY A 11 -4.39 30.20 41.95
N PHE A 12 -3.68 31.19 42.50
CA PHE A 12 -4.26 32.46 42.97
C PHE A 12 -4.89 33.32 41.87
N THR A 13 -4.22 33.43 40.72
CA THR A 13 -4.67 34.27 39.60
C THR A 13 -6.04 33.83 39.09
N GLN A 14 -6.27 32.52 39.00
CA GLN A 14 -7.57 31.95 38.62
C GLN A 14 -8.60 32.07 39.75
N ALA A 15 -8.18 31.92 41.00
CA ALA A 15 -9.06 32.09 42.16
C ALA A 15 -9.61 33.52 42.25
N ALA A 16 -8.76 34.53 42.04
CA ALA A 16 -9.12 35.95 42.06
C ALA A 16 -10.22 36.32 41.06
N LEU A 17 -10.31 35.62 39.92
CA LEU A 17 -11.36 35.82 38.91
C LEU A 17 -12.70 35.17 39.28
N THR A 18 -12.77 34.39 40.35
CA THR A 18 -13.98 33.65 40.75
C THR A 18 -15.19 34.57 41.00
N PRO A 19 -15.09 35.71 41.71
CA PRO A 19 -16.23 36.60 41.93
C PRO A 19 -16.79 37.15 40.61
N VAL A 20 -15.91 37.59 39.71
CA VAL A 20 -16.30 38.09 38.38
C VAL A 20 -17.01 37.01 37.58
N ARG A 21 -16.45 35.79 37.56
CA ARG A 21 -17.04 34.66 36.82
C ARG A 21 -18.41 34.26 37.35
N ILE A 22 -18.64 34.37 38.67
CA ILE A 22 -19.95 34.11 39.28
C ILE A 22 -20.97 35.15 38.81
N VAL A 23 -20.61 36.43 38.85
CA VAL A 23 -21.52 37.51 38.41
C VAL A 23 -21.85 37.37 36.92
N VAL A 24 -20.84 37.22 36.06
CA VAL A 24 -21.03 37.04 34.61
C VAL A 24 -21.84 35.77 34.31
N GLY A 25 -21.55 34.67 34.99
CA GLY A 25 -22.30 33.42 34.84
C GLY A 25 -23.77 33.57 35.24
N ASN A 26 -24.06 34.25 36.34
CA ASN A 26 -25.44 34.51 36.77
C ASN A 26 -26.19 35.40 35.79
N VAL A 27 -25.55 36.43 35.23
CA VAL A 27 -26.15 37.30 34.20
C VAL A 27 -26.46 36.50 32.93
N LEU A 28 -25.53 35.68 32.45
CA LEU A 28 -25.74 34.82 31.27
C LEU A 28 -26.87 33.81 31.50
N ASN A 29 -26.91 33.18 32.68
CA ASN A 29 -27.97 32.25 33.04
C ASN A 29 -29.33 32.97 33.08
N PHE A 30 -29.40 34.15 33.71
CA PHE A 30 -30.62 34.94 33.77
C PHE A 30 -31.11 35.31 32.38
N ALA A 31 -30.24 35.82 31.51
CA ALA A 31 -30.60 36.16 30.13
C ALA A 31 -31.11 34.94 29.34
N SER A 32 -30.45 33.79 29.50
CA SER A 32 -30.86 32.54 28.85
C SER A 32 -32.24 32.05 29.34
N SER A 33 -32.48 32.11 30.66
CA SER A 33 -33.76 31.76 31.25
C SER A 33 -34.87 32.73 30.83
N SER A 34 -34.60 34.04 30.77
CA SER A 34 -35.56 35.04 30.31
C SER A 34 -35.91 34.85 28.83
N LEU A 35 -34.93 34.58 27.96
CA LEU A 35 -35.17 34.29 26.55
C LEU A 35 -35.99 33.00 26.35
N ALA A 36 -35.65 31.94 27.09
CA ALA A 36 -36.41 30.69 27.06
C ALA A 36 -37.86 30.89 27.53
N MET A 37 -38.07 31.69 28.58
CA MET A 37 -39.41 32.03 29.07
C MET A 37 -40.21 32.82 28.02
N LEU A 38 -39.59 33.80 27.37
CA LEU A 38 -40.22 34.56 26.28
C LEU A 38 -40.59 33.67 25.09
N TRP A 39 -39.73 32.70 24.76
CA TRP A 39 -40.02 31.70 23.73
C TRP A 39 -41.19 30.80 24.10
N LEU A 40 -41.27 30.36 25.37
CA LEU A 40 -42.39 29.57 25.86
C LEU A 40 -43.71 30.35 25.82
N VAL A 41 -43.71 31.61 26.28
CA VAL A 41 -44.90 32.48 26.23
C VAL A 41 -45.35 32.69 24.78
N ARG A 42 -44.41 32.91 23.86
CA ARG A 42 -44.71 33.04 22.43
C ARG A 42 -45.27 31.75 21.82
N ALA A 43 -44.72 30.60 22.20
CA ALA A 43 -45.22 29.29 21.76
C ALA A 43 -46.67 29.04 22.22
N LEU A 44 -46.95 29.29 23.50
CA LEU A 44 -48.31 29.16 24.07
C LEU A 44 -49.29 30.14 23.43
N SER A 45 -48.87 31.37 23.14
CA SER A 45 -49.73 32.39 22.55
C SER A 45 -50.03 32.18 21.06
N THR A 46 -49.19 31.45 20.33
CA THR A 46 -49.32 31.29 18.86
C THR A 46 -49.79 29.90 18.44
N GLY A 47 -49.89 28.95 19.37
CA GLY A 47 -50.38 27.58 19.12
C GLY A 47 -49.49 26.74 18.17
N LYS A 48 -48.33 27.27 17.75
CA LYS A 48 -47.37 26.55 16.91
C LYS A 48 -46.41 25.76 17.79
N GLU A 49 -46.36 24.45 17.57
CA GLU A 49 -45.32 23.58 18.15
C GLU A 49 -43.94 24.13 17.79
N GLN A 50 -43.10 24.32 18.81
CA GLN A 50 -41.72 24.75 18.59
C GLN A 50 -40.90 23.52 18.22
N GLY A 51 -40.31 23.55 17.02
CA GLY A 51 -39.33 22.56 16.62
C GLY A 51 -38.15 22.56 17.59
N TRP A 52 -37.71 21.38 18.01
CA TRP A 52 -36.52 21.27 18.85
C TRP A 52 -35.32 21.87 18.12
N ILE A 53 -34.84 23.04 18.57
CA ILE A 53 -33.59 23.61 18.07
C ILE A 53 -32.47 22.81 18.71
N LYS A 54 -32.05 21.76 18.01
CA LYS A 54 -30.73 21.17 18.25
C LYS A 54 -29.73 22.31 18.16
N THR A 55 -28.93 22.50 19.21
CA THR A 55 -27.63 23.13 18.97
C THR A 55 -26.97 22.25 17.90
N GLU A 56 -26.75 22.81 16.71
CA GLU A 56 -25.85 22.20 15.75
C GLU A 56 -24.48 22.17 16.42
N HIS A 57 -24.21 21.10 17.17
CA HIS A 57 -22.86 20.68 17.37
C HIS A 57 -22.42 20.15 16.02
N GLU A 58 -21.82 21.03 15.22
CA GLU A 58 -20.73 20.58 14.35
C GLU A 58 -19.75 19.86 15.26
N PHE A 59 -19.90 18.54 15.35
CA PHE A 59 -18.76 17.72 15.69
C PHE A 59 -17.70 18.10 14.65
N PRO A 60 -16.48 18.50 15.04
CA PRO A 60 -15.42 18.77 14.10
C PRO A 60 -14.91 17.44 13.51
N ALA A 61 -15.82 16.63 12.94
CA ALA A 61 -15.48 15.44 12.20
C ALA A 61 -14.76 15.83 10.91
N GLU A 62 -15.17 16.94 10.29
CA GLU A 62 -14.50 17.51 9.09
C GLU A 62 -13.28 18.37 9.43
N LYS A 63 -13.19 18.89 10.68
CA LYS A 63 -12.04 19.66 11.18
C LYS A 63 -11.06 18.84 12.03
N LEU A 64 -11.28 17.53 12.14
CA LEU A 64 -10.16 16.61 12.15
C LEU A 64 -9.61 16.70 10.73
N GLU A 65 -8.64 17.60 10.50
CA GLU A 65 -7.63 17.25 9.52
C GLU A 65 -7.28 15.77 9.75
N LEU A 66 -7.09 15.02 8.68
CA LEU A 66 -6.43 13.71 8.70
C LEU A 66 -5.12 13.86 9.48
N PHE A 67 -5.20 13.89 10.81
CA PHE A 67 -4.09 14.00 11.71
C PHE A 67 -3.53 12.62 11.58
N ARG A 68 -2.61 12.47 10.62
CA ARG A 68 -1.98 11.22 10.28
C ARG A 68 -1.49 10.66 11.61
N ARG A 69 -2.27 9.72 12.17
CA ARG A 69 -2.06 9.25 13.54
C ARG A 69 -0.61 8.86 13.62
N LYS A 70 0.12 9.34 14.64
CA LYS A 70 1.54 8.97 14.75
C LYS A 70 1.61 7.45 14.75
N ILE A 71 2.63 6.89 14.10
CA ILE A 71 2.72 5.43 13.95
C ILE A 71 2.67 4.72 15.31
N GLY A 72 3.26 5.30 16.36
CA GLY A 72 3.16 4.78 17.73
C GLY A 72 1.73 4.69 18.26
N ASP A 73 0.93 5.75 18.08
CA ASP A 73 -0.48 5.76 18.51
C ASP A 73 -1.31 4.74 17.71
N LEU A 74 -1.00 4.59 16.42
CA LEU A 74 -1.64 3.60 15.56
C LEU A 74 -1.32 2.17 16.03
N LEU A 75 -0.05 1.87 16.28
CA LEU A 75 0.41 0.57 16.77
C LEU A 75 -0.22 0.22 18.13
N LEU A 76 -0.31 1.20 19.04
CA LEU A 76 -1.01 1.03 20.32
C LEU A 76 -2.50 0.74 20.12
N SER A 77 -3.20 1.54 19.30
CA SER A 77 -4.64 1.39 19.07
C SER A 77 -5.01 0.03 18.46
N ARG A 78 -4.08 -0.56 17.69
CA ARG A 78 -4.23 -1.89 17.09
C ARG A 78 -3.71 -3.01 17.97
N HIS A 79 -3.29 -2.72 19.20
CA HIS A 79 -2.77 -3.69 20.17
C HIS A 79 -1.52 -4.45 19.68
N LEU A 80 -0.77 -3.86 18.73
CA LEU A 80 0.46 -4.44 18.19
C LEU A 80 1.66 -4.22 19.13
N ILE A 81 1.59 -3.18 19.97
CA ILE A 81 2.58 -2.89 21.01
C ILE A 81 1.86 -2.45 22.28
N THR A 82 2.56 -2.54 23.41
CA THR A 82 2.10 -2.01 24.71
C THR A 82 2.59 -0.58 24.95
N ALA A 83 1.93 0.16 25.84
CA ALA A 83 2.35 1.50 26.23
C ALA A 83 3.79 1.53 26.77
N LYS A 84 4.18 0.50 27.54
CA LYS A 84 5.53 0.35 28.08
C LYS A 84 6.59 0.15 26.99
N GLN A 85 6.30 -0.71 26.00
CA GLN A 85 7.18 -0.94 24.84
C GLN A 85 7.33 0.32 23.99
N LEU A 86 6.25 1.07 23.77
CA LEU A 86 6.31 2.35 23.06
C LEU A 86 7.17 3.36 23.80
N GLU A 87 6.98 3.50 25.11
CA GLU A 87 7.74 4.45 25.93
C GLU A 87 9.25 4.14 25.90
N GLU A 88 9.62 2.87 26.02
CA GLU A 88 11.02 2.43 25.90
C GLU A 88 11.59 2.76 24.51
N ALA A 89 10.86 2.44 23.45
CA ALA A 89 11.30 2.69 22.08
C ALA A 89 11.48 4.20 21.79
N VAL A 90 10.60 5.05 22.32
CA VAL A 90 10.71 6.52 22.21
C VAL A 90 11.94 7.05 22.95
N LYS A 91 12.25 6.53 24.15
CA LYS A 91 13.48 6.90 24.88
C LYS A 91 14.73 6.55 24.07
N ILE A 92 14.75 5.41 23.40
CA ILE A 92 15.86 5.00 22.51
C ILE A 92 15.92 5.90 21.27
N GLN A 93 14.76 6.24 20.69
CA GLN A 93 14.68 7.13 19.53
C GLN A 93 15.29 8.49 19.82
N GLN A 94 15.00 9.08 20.99
CA GLN A 94 15.55 10.37 21.39
C GLN A 94 17.08 10.34 21.51
N LYS A 95 17.66 9.21 21.93
CA LYS A 95 19.11 9.03 22.05
C LYS A 95 19.81 8.71 20.73
N THR A 96 19.18 7.92 19.87
CA THR A 96 19.82 7.34 18.67
C THR A 96 19.42 8.01 17.36
N LYS A 97 18.36 8.83 17.36
CA LYS A 97 17.72 9.41 16.16
C LYS A 97 17.26 8.38 15.10
N LYS A 98 17.24 7.08 15.42
CA LYS A 98 16.69 6.04 14.55
C LYS A 98 15.18 6.20 14.38
N ARG A 99 14.60 5.60 13.32
CA ARG A 99 13.15 5.58 13.13
C ARG A 99 12.49 4.69 14.20
N LEU A 100 11.35 5.12 14.74
CA LEU A 100 10.63 4.39 15.81
C LEU A 100 10.33 2.94 15.43
N GLY A 101 9.82 2.70 14.21
CA GLY A 101 9.55 1.35 13.71
C GLY A 101 10.78 0.45 13.69
N GLN A 102 11.94 0.99 13.28
CA GLN A 102 13.21 0.24 13.28
C GLN A 102 13.61 -0.19 14.69
N ILE A 103 13.43 0.68 15.69
CA ILE A 103 13.73 0.35 17.09
C ILE A 103 12.80 -0.75 17.60
N LEU A 104 11.51 -0.69 17.25
CA LEU A 104 10.53 -1.71 17.64
C LEU A 104 10.85 -3.08 17.02
N LEU A 105 11.30 -3.11 15.76
CA LEU A 105 11.80 -4.33 15.11
C LEU A 105 13.06 -4.87 15.79
N GLU A 106 14.08 -4.03 16.01
CA GLU A 106 15.35 -4.41 16.65
C GLU A 106 15.15 -4.98 18.07
N LYS A 107 14.09 -4.53 18.76
CA LYS A 107 13.71 -5.01 20.10
C LYS A 107 12.84 -6.26 20.08
N GLY A 108 12.38 -6.72 18.91
CA GLY A 108 11.46 -7.84 18.78
C GLY A 108 10.06 -7.55 19.33
N TYR A 109 9.67 -6.27 19.44
CA TYR A 109 8.35 -5.87 19.92
C TYR A 109 7.29 -5.85 18.82
N LEU A 110 7.72 -5.89 17.57
CA LEU A 110 6.89 -5.82 16.38
C LEU A 110 7.56 -6.65 15.29
N SER A 111 6.79 -7.34 14.46
CA SER A 111 7.28 -7.98 13.24
C SER A 111 7.35 -6.97 12.07
N GLU A 112 8.08 -7.33 11.01
CA GLU A 112 8.17 -6.49 9.81
C GLU A 112 6.79 -6.36 9.13
N GLU A 113 6.04 -7.45 9.02
CA GLU A 113 4.69 -7.47 8.46
C GLU A 113 3.74 -6.54 9.21
N GLU A 114 3.72 -6.61 10.55
CA GLU A 114 2.88 -5.73 11.38
C GLU A 114 3.27 -4.25 11.21
N LEU A 115 4.57 -3.95 11.13
CA LEU A 115 5.04 -2.59 10.90
C LEU A 115 4.60 -2.06 9.53
N VAL A 116 4.83 -2.84 8.47
CA VAL A 116 4.51 -2.44 7.11
C VAL A 116 3.00 -2.33 6.92
N SER A 117 2.22 -3.25 7.46
CA SER A 117 0.76 -3.20 7.48
C SER A 117 0.23 -1.96 8.19
N ALA A 118 0.78 -1.61 9.36
CA ALA A 118 0.44 -0.39 10.07
C ALA A 118 0.82 0.87 9.28
N LEU A 119 2.00 0.88 8.63
CA LEU A 119 2.43 1.98 7.77
C LEU A 119 1.53 2.14 6.54
N ALA A 120 1.11 1.04 5.92
CA ALA A 120 0.19 1.03 4.79
C ALA A 120 -1.16 1.62 5.18
N TYR A 121 -1.70 1.20 6.32
CA TYR A 121 -2.93 1.78 6.88
C TYR A 121 -2.79 3.28 7.15
N GLN A 122 -1.68 3.71 7.77
CA GLN A 122 -1.40 5.13 8.04
C GLN A 122 -1.34 5.99 6.76
N ARG A 123 -0.97 5.38 5.63
CA ARG A 123 -0.79 6.01 4.33
C ARG A 123 -1.96 5.78 3.37
N GLN A 124 -3.00 5.07 3.80
CA GLN A 124 -4.14 4.66 2.95
C GLN A 124 -3.68 3.89 1.71
N MET A 125 -2.63 3.07 1.86
CA MET A 125 -2.12 2.16 0.83
C MET A 125 -2.52 0.74 1.17
N ALA A 126 -2.61 -0.12 0.15
CA ALA A 126 -2.79 -1.56 0.37
C ALA A 126 -1.48 -2.17 0.87
N PHE A 127 -1.58 -3.17 1.76
CA PHE A 127 -0.48 -4.09 2.07
C PHE A 127 -0.69 -5.37 1.26
N VAL A 128 0.37 -5.88 0.64
CA VAL A 128 0.34 -7.05 -0.24
C VAL A 128 1.55 -7.95 0.03
N GLU A 129 1.28 -9.24 0.19
CA GLU A 129 2.29 -10.31 0.13
C GLU A 129 2.49 -10.70 -1.34
N ILE A 130 3.75 -10.93 -1.72
CA ILE A 130 4.09 -11.18 -3.13
C ILE A 130 4.39 -12.66 -3.34
N ASP A 131 3.57 -13.31 -4.16
CA ASP A 131 3.97 -14.56 -4.81
C ASP A 131 4.52 -14.27 -6.22
N PRO A 132 5.85 -14.37 -6.45
CA PRO A 132 6.44 -14.13 -7.77
C PRO A 132 5.98 -15.12 -8.85
N PHE A 133 5.41 -16.27 -8.49
CA PHE A 133 4.95 -17.28 -9.44
C PHE A 133 3.51 -17.06 -9.92
N GLU A 134 2.74 -16.22 -9.23
CA GLU A 134 1.38 -15.85 -9.64
C GLU A 134 1.36 -14.69 -10.64
N VAL A 135 2.46 -13.94 -10.76
CA VAL A 135 2.53 -12.79 -11.67
C VAL A 135 2.65 -13.25 -13.11
N GLU A 136 1.75 -12.75 -13.95
CA GLU A 136 1.76 -13.01 -15.38
C GLU A 136 3.10 -12.60 -16.03
N PRO A 137 3.69 -13.48 -16.88
CA PRO A 137 4.95 -13.19 -17.55
C PRO A 137 4.98 -11.88 -18.35
N GLU A 138 3.83 -11.42 -18.84
CA GLU A 138 3.71 -10.17 -19.60
C GLU A 138 3.91 -8.95 -18.69
N VAL A 139 3.33 -8.98 -17.49
CA VAL A 139 3.45 -7.90 -16.51
C VAL A 139 4.87 -7.81 -15.96
N LEU A 140 5.53 -8.96 -15.72
CA LEU A 140 6.94 -9.00 -15.30
C LEU A 140 7.88 -8.32 -16.30
N ARG A 141 7.55 -8.34 -17.60
CA ARG A 141 8.38 -7.73 -18.65
C ARG A 141 8.28 -6.22 -18.72
N ILE A 142 7.18 -5.64 -18.24
CA ILE A 142 6.98 -4.18 -18.22
C ILE A 142 8.09 -3.53 -17.39
N ILE A 143 8.46 -4.15 -16.27
CA ILE A 143 9.54 -3.66 -15.41
C ILE A 143 10.77 -4.52 -15.63
N PRO A 144 11.84 -4.00 -16.25
CA PRO A 144 13.08 -4.76 -16.36
C PRO A 144 13.76 -4.90 -15.00
N ARG A 145 14.51 -5.99 -14.82
CA ARG A 145 15.19 -6.34 -13.55
C ARG A 145 15.98 -5.17 -12.94
N TRP A 146 16.78 -4.48 -13.74
CA TRP A 146 17.59 -3.35 -13.26
C TRP A 146 16.73 -2.22 -12.68
N LEU A 147 15.53 -2.00 -13.22
CA LEU A 147 14.58 -1.00 -12.73
C LEU A 147 13.93 -1.48 -11.43
N ALA A 148 13.54 -2.75 -11.37
CA ALA A 148 13.02 -3.40 -10.17
C ALA A 148 14.02 -3.32 -9.01
N GLU A 149 15.28 -3.66 -9.25
CA GLU A 149 16.35 -3.62 -8.24
C GLU A 149 16.69 -2.19 -7.80
N ARG A 150 16.85 -1.26 -8.75
CA ARG A 150 17.24 0.12 -8.47
C ARG A 150 16.18 0.87 -7.68
N TYR A 151 14.91 0.75 -8.08
CA TYR A 151 13.82 1.48 -7.47
C TYR A 151 13.07 0.68 -6.41
N ARG A 152 13.43 -0.60 -6.22
CA ARG A 152 12.76 -1.53 -5.30
C ARG A 152 11.26 -1.54 -5.54
N VAL A 153 10.91 -1.82 -6.80
CA VAL A 153 9.54 -1.94 -7.31
C VAL A 153 9.36 -3.34 -7.88
N PHE A 154 8.20 -3.95 -7.67
CA PHE A 154 7.87 -5.24 -8.26
C PHE A 154 6.49 -5.19 -8.92
N PRO A 155 6.34 -5.61 -10.18
CA PRO A 155 5.04 -5.63 -10.84
C PRO A 155 4.17 -6.76 -10.29
N LEU A 156 2.91 -6.44 -9.96
CA LEU A 156 1.94 -7.43 -9.46
C LEU A 156 0.96 -7.84 -10.56
N LYS A 157 0.35 -6.85 -11.22
CA LYS A 157 -0.65 -7.07 -12.27
C LYS A 157 -0.89 -5.82 -13.08
N TYR A 158 -1.48 -6.00 -14.26
CA TYR A 158 -1.91 -4.92 -15.13
C TYR A 158 -3.40 -5.10 -15.47
N GLU A 159 -4.24 -4.20 -14.97
CA GLU A 159 -5.71 -4.27 -15.15
C GLU A 159 -6.26 -2.88 -15.47
N ASN A 160 -7.18 -2.80 -16.45
CA ASN A 160 -7.90 -1.56 -16.78
C ASN A 160 -6.99 -0.34 -17.03
N GLY A 161 -5.84 -0.54 -17.69
CA GLY A 161 -4.87 0.53 -17.96
C GLY A 161 -4.10 1.02 -16.72
N THR A 162 -4.16 0.27 -15.61
CA THR A 162 -3.47 0.57 -14.36
C THR A 162 -2.46 -0.53 -14.04
N LEU A 163 -1.20 -0.13 -13.85
CA LEU A 163 -0.12 -1.00 -13.41
C LEU A 163 -0.04 -1.00 -11.88
N HIS A 164 -0.27 -2.17 -11.28
CA HIS A 164 -0.18 -2.37 -9.85
C HIS A 164 1.25 -2.78 -9.49
N LEU A 165 1.90 -1.97 -8.65
CA LEU A 165 3.28 -2.17 -8.24
C LEU A 165 3.38 -2.34 -6.74
N ALA A 166 4.16 -3.31 -6.28
CA ALA A 166 4.58 -3.42 -4.91
C ALA A 166 5.89 -2.63 -4.67
N ILE A 167 5.97 -1.98 -3.52
CA ILE A 167 7.12 -1.19 -3.07
C ILE A 167 7.40 -1.44 -1.58
N ASP A 168 8.66 -1.36 -1.17
CA ASP A 168 9.03 -1.45 0.26
C ASP A 168 9.32 -0.07 0.90
N ARG A 169 9.33 1.00 0.10
CA ARG A 169 9.65 2.38 0.53
C ARG A 169 8.53 3.35 0.22
N ILE A 170 8.09 4.08 1.24
CA ILE A 170 6.94 5.01 1.17
C ILE A 170 7.30 6.34 0.47
N ASP A 171 8.58 6.70 0.41
CA ASP A 171 9.04 8.04 -0.01
C ASP A 171 9.09 8.23 -1.55
N LEU A 172 8.32 7.44 -2.30
CA LEU A 172 8.40 7.34 -3.76
C LEU A 172 7.44 8.28 -4.52
N GLY A 173 7.02 9.40 -3.91
CA GLY A 173 6.06 10.34 -4.52
C GLY A 173 6.50 10.83 -5.91
N LEU A 174 7.77 11.22 -6.05
CA LEU A 174 8.35 11.64 -7.34
C LEU A 174 8.52 10.47 -8.32
N LEU A 175 8.75 9.26 -7.79
CA LEU A 175 8.89 8.07 -8.61
C LEU A 175 7.57 7.71 -9.27
N LYS A 176 6.42 7.92 -8.58
CA LYS A 176 5.10 7.65 -9.15
C LYS A 176 4.94 8.34 -10.50
N SER A 177 5.03 9.67 -10.51
CA SER A 177 4.85 10.46 -11.72
C SER A 177 5.89 10.13 -12.78
N SER A 178 7.15 9.91 -12.38
CA SER A 178 8.21 9.52 -13.31
C SER A 178 7.95 8.18 -14.01
N LEU A 179 7.45 7.18 -13.28
CA LEU A 179 7.10 5.89 -13.85
C LEU A 179 5.81 5.98 -14.68
N GLU A 180 4.82 6.77 -14.25
CA GLU A 180 3.62 7.03 -15.04
C GLU A 180 3.97 7.71 -16.37
N ASP A 181 4.91 8.66 -16.36
CA ASP A 181 5.39 9.34 -17.57
C ASP A 181 6.23 8.44 -18.48
N LEU A 182 7.05 7.56 -17.89
CA LEU A 182 7.89 6.61 -18.62
C LEU A 182 7.04 5.55 -19.33
N PHE A 183 6.10 4.94 -18.61
CA PHE A 183 5.29 3.84 -19.14
C PHE A 183 4.00 4.34 -19.82
N LYS A 184 3.60 5.60 -19.59
CA LYS A 184 2.31 6.18 -20.03
C LYS A 184 1.10 5.38 -19.54
N VAL A 185 1.20 4.80 -18.36
CA VAL A 185 0.11 4.05 -17.69
C VAL A 185 -0.11 4.64 -16.30
N LYS A 186 -1.32 4.47 -15.76
CA LYS A 186 -1.57 4.85 -14.36
C LYS A 186 -0.89 3.86 -13.44
N ILE A 187 -0.33 4.33 -12.32
CA ILE A 187 0.35 3.46 -11.37
C ILE A 187 -0.37 3.48 -10.02
N LYS A 188 -0.60 2.28 -9.49
CA LYS A 188 -1.11 2.08 -8.14
C LYS A 188 -0.09 1.33 -7.31
N PHE A 189 0.41 1.99 -6.27
CA PHE A 189 1.36 1.40 -5.35
C PHE A 189 0.67 0.66 -4.20
N SER A 190 1.23 -0.49 -3.85
CA SER A 190 0.95 -1.25 -2.64
C SER A 190 2.25 -1.45 -1.87
N LEU A 191 2.18 -1.45 -0.54
CA LEU A 191 3.34 -1.68 0.32
C LEU A 191 3.52 -3.18 0.59
N THR A 192 4.77 -3.60 0.69
CA THR A 192 5.17 -4.97 0.98
C THR A 192 6.42 -4.96 1.89
N THR A 193 6.81 -6.12 2.41
CA THR A 193 8.00 -6.23 3.26
C THR A 193 9.30 -6.15 2.45
N ASN A 194 10.42 -5.85 3.12
CA ASN A 194 11.72 -5.87 2.46
C ASN A 194 12.10 -7.28 2.01
N TYR A 195 11.74 -8.28 2.82
CA TYR A 195 11.94 -9.69 2.51
C TYR A 195 11.19 -10.09 1.23
N ASP A 196 9.88 -9.82 1.17
CA ASP A 196 9.03 -10.24 0.04
C ASP A 196 9.50 -9.62 -1.27
N ILE A 197 9.81 -8.33 -1.29
CA ILE A 197 10.23 -7.68 -2.53
C ILE A 197 11.58 -8.19 -3.02
N ASN A 198 12.53 -8.46 -2.11
CA ASN A 198 13.83 -9.02 -2.48
C ASN A 198 13.66 -10.44 -3.02
N TYR A 199 12.90 -11.27 -2.31
CA TYR A 199 12.60 -12.64 -2.71
C TYR A 199 11.91 -12.67 -4.07
N ALA A 200 10.90 -11.83 -4.28
CA ALA A 200 10.15 -11.75 -5.52
C ALA A 200 11.03 -11.33 -6.70
N ILE A 201 11.87 -10.29 -6.53
CA ILE A 201 12.80 -9.84 -7.58
C ILE A 201 13.80 -10.95 -7.92
N GLU A 202 14.37 -11.60 -6.90
CA GLU A 202 15.36 -12.66 -7.11
C GLU A 202 14.76 -13.85 -7.88
N LYS A 203 13.56 -14.31 -7.49
CA LYS A 203 12.94 -15.49 -8.10
C LYS A 203 12.32 -15.19 -9.46
N ALA A 204 11.54 -14.12 -9.59
CA ALA A 204 10.83 -13.79 -10.82
C ALA A 204 11.75 -13.33 -11.96
N TYR A 205 12.93 -12.77 -11.65
CA TYR A 205 13.92 -12.38 -12.65
C TYR A 205 15.15 -13.32 -12.68
N SER A 206 15.02 -14.52 -12.11
CA SER A 206 16.05 -15.55 -12.24
C SER A 206 16.15 -16.04 -13.68
N GLU A 207 17.37 -16.33 -14.13
CA GLU A 207 17.61 -16.91 -15.46
C GLU A 207 16.84 -18.22 -15.66
N GLU A 208 16.73 -19.03 -14.61
CA GLU A 208 15.97 -20.28 -14.61
C GLU A 208 14.48 -20.05 -14.91
N TYR A 209 13.85 -19.11 -14.21
CA TYR A 209 12.44 -18.78 -14.41
C TYR A 209 12.18 -18.16 -15.79
N LEU A 210 13.06 -17.26 -16.23
CA LEU A 210 12.97 -16.65 -17.56
C LEU A 210 13.17 -17.68 -18.68
N ARG A 211 14.04 -18.68 -18.50
CA ARG A 211 14.18 -19.82 -19.44
C ARG A 211 12.92 -20.66 -19.53
N VAL A 212 12.27 -20.93 -18.41
CA VAL A 212 11.00 -21.69 -18.38
C VAL A 212 9.88 -20.92 -19.09
N ILE A 213 9.77 -19.60 -18.87
CA ILE A 213 8.78 -18.76 -19.56
C ILE A 213 9.05 -18.70 -21.06
N ARG A 214 10.30 -18.44 -21.47
CA ARG A 214 10.67 -18.41 -22.89
C ARG A 214 10.43 -19.77 -23.56
N GLY A 215 10.71 -20.85 -22.84
CA GLY A 215 10.38 -22.21 -23.24
C GLY A 215 8.89 -22.39 -23.44
N LYS A 216 8.05 -22.07 -22.44
CA LYS A 216 6.59 -22.17 -22.55
C LYS A 216 6.04 -21.45 -23.77
N ARG A 217 6.48 -20.22 -24.05
CA ARG A 217 6.05 -19.48 -25.25
C ARG A 217 6.46 -20.15 -26.56
N LEU A 218 7.72 -20.61 -26.65
CA LEU A 218 8.19 -21.35 -27.82
C LEU A 218 7.36 -22.62 -28.03
N GLY A 219 7.07 -23.32 -26.94
CA GLY A 219 6.22 -24.51 -26.93
C GLY A 219 4.77 -24.23 -27.30
N GLU A 220 4.17 -23.16 -26.78
CA GLU A 220 2.80 -22.73 -27.12
C GLU A 220 2.66 -22.39 -28.60
N LEU A 221 3.66 -21.72 -29.20
CA LEU A 221 3.69 -21.47 -30.63
C LEU A 221 3.76 -22.77 -31.45
N MET A 222 4.67 -23.66 -31.10
CA MET A 222 4.81 -24.96 -31.77
C MET A 222 3.58 -25.86 -31.58
N LEU A 223 2.93 -25.78 -30.41
CA LEU A 223 1.70 -26.51 -30.11
C LEU A 223 0.54 -25.98 -30.95
N LYS A 224 0.39 -24.65 -31.03
CA LYS A 224 -0.65 -23.98 -31.82
C LYS A 224 -0.54 -24.33 -33.30
N ASP A 225 0.68 -24.41 -33.82
CA ASP A 225 0.96 -24.77 -35.21
C ASP A 225 0.92 -26.29 -35.46
N GLY A 226 0.70 -27.10 -34.41
CA GLY A 226 0.62 -28.56 -34.51
C GLY A 226 1.96 -29.27 -34.73
N VAL A 227 3.08 -28.57 -34.55
CA VAL A 227 4.43 -29.11 -34.70
C VAL A 227 4.81 -30.02 -33.54
N ILE A 228 4.28 -29.75 -32.35
CA ILE A 228 4.43 -30.61 -31.17
C ILE A 228 3.07 -30.87 -30.53
N SER A 229 2.93 -32.01 -29.87
CA SER A 229 1.77 -32.36 -29.06
C SER A 229 1.87 -31.83 -27.62
N GLN A 230 0.73 -31.73 -26.94
CA GLN A 230 0.69 -31.33 -25.52
C GLN A 230 1.49 -32.28 -24.62
N ALA A 231 1.55 -33.56 -24.99
CA ALA A 231 2.34 -34.56 -24.26
C ALA A 231 3.84 -34.29 -24.38
N GLU A 232 4.33 -34.06 -25.60
CA GLU A 232 5.74 -33.74 -25.88
C GLU A 232 6.17 -32.43 -25.21
N LEU A 233 5.33 -31.39 -25.29
CA LEU A 233 5.59 -30.12 -24.62
C LEU A 233 5.70 -30.30 -23.09
N SER A 234 4.78 -31.05 -22.48
CA SER A 234 4.80 -31.28 -21.04
C SER A 234 6.03 -32.09 -20.59
N ALA A 235 6.46 -33.07 -21.38
CA ALA A 235 7.65 -33.87 -21.11
C ALA A 235 8.93 -33.04 -21.23
N ALA A 236 9.03 -32.22 -22.27
CA ALA A 236 10.16 -31.34 -22.51
C ALA A 236 10.29 -30.25 -21.42
N LEU A 237 9.18 -29.66 -20.96
CA LEU A 237 9.17 -28.69 -19.85
C LEU A 237 9.58 -29.33 -18.51
N ARG A 238 9.17 -30.58 -18.23
CA ARG A 238 9.62 -31.33 -17.05
C ARG A 238 11.13 -31.58 -17.08
N LYS A 239 11.66 -31.94 -18.25
CA LYS A 239 13.09 -32.17 -18.46
C LYS A 239 13.88 -30.86 -18.35
N GLN A 240 13.40 -29.77 -18.92
CA GLN A 240 13.97 -28.42 -18.79
C GLN A 240 14.12 -28.01 -17.33
N LYS A 241 13.08 -28.22 -16.51
CA LYS A 241 13.13 -27.88 -15.08
C LYS A 241 14.19 -28.69 -14.31
N ARG A 242 14.46 -29.94 -14.72
CA ARG A 242 15.43 -30.82 -14.03
C ARG A 242 16.87 -30.60 -14.49
N THR A 243 17.05 -30.29 -15.78
CA THR A 243 18.37 -30.25 -16.44
C THR A 243 18.91 -28.84 -16.62
N GLY A 244 18.03 -27.84 -16.69
CA GLY A 244 18.39 -26.45 -17.02
C GLY A 244 18.69 -26.20 -18.50
N GLU A 245 18.59 -27.22 -19.36
CA GLU A 245 18.74 -27.14 -20.83
C GLU A 245 17.63 -26.28 -21.45
N THR A 246 17.86 -25.74 -22.66
CA THR A 246 16.80 -24.97 -23.33
C THR A 246 15.72 -25.89 -23.89
N LEU A 247 14.45 -25.45 -23.87
CA LEU A 247 13.34 -26.25 -24.39
C LEU A 247 13.57 -26.66 -25.86
N GLY A 248 14.12 -25.76 -26.67
CA GLY A 248 14.43 -26.03 -28.08
C GLY A 248 15.46 -27.14 -28.25
N GLU A 249 16.56 -27.10 -27.51
CA GLU A 249 17.59 -28.15 -27.54
C GLU A 249 17.03 -29.50 -27.08
N ILE A 250 16.17 -29.51 -26.06
CA ILE A 250 15.51 -30.73 -25.59
C ILE A 250 14.62 -31.33 -26.69
N LEU A 251 13.79 -30.51 -27.34
CA LEU A 251 12.90 -30.98 -28.41
C LEU A 251 13.66 -31.52 -29.62
N VAL A 252 14.83 -30.95 -29.94
CA VAL A 252 15.72 -31.46 -31.00
C VAL A 252 16.41 -32.76 -30.56
N THR A 253 16.93 -32.80 -29.34
CA THR A 253 17.65 -33.96 -28.79
C THR A 253 16.74 -35.17 -28.65
N ASP A 254 15.48 -34.95 -28.27
CA ASP A 254 14.47 -36.00 -28.13
C ASP A 254 13.86 -36.39 -29.49
N GLY A 255 14.31 -35.78 -30.60
CA GLY A 255 13.89 -36.10 -31.96
C GLY A 255 12.48 -35.63 -32.32
N VAL A 256 11.87 -34.77 -31.51
CA VAL A 256 10.51 -34.25 -31.70
C VAL A 256 10.47 -33.25 -32.85
N ILE A 257 11.50 -32.39 -32.95
CA ILE A 257 11.62 -31.39 -34.03
C ILE A 257 13.02 -31.42 -34.64
N SER A 258 13.15 -30.96 -35.89
CA SER A 258 14.46 -30.79 -36.50
C SER A 258 15.12 -29.45 -36.10
N PRO A 259 16.46 -29.34 -36.18
CA PRO A 259 17.16 -28.08 -35.92
C PRO A 259 16.67 -26.92 -36.80
N GLN A 260 16.27 -27.21 -38.05
CA GLN A 260 15.77 -26.19 -38.98
C GLN A 260 14.40 -25.67 -38.54
N VAL A 261 13.53 -26.55 -38.05
CA VAL A 261 12.22 -26.17 -37.50
C VAL A 261 12.42 -25.29 -36.28
N LEU A 262 13.31 -25.67 -35.36
CA LEU A 262 13.64 -24.85 -34.19
C LEU A 262 14.10 -23.44 -34.60
N GLU A 263 14.94 -23.30 -35.62
CA GLU A 263 15.43 -22.01 -36.07
C GLU A 263 14.31 -21.10 -36.60
N VAL A 264 13.32 -21.65 -37.32
CA VAL A 264 12.14 -20.92 -37.79
C VAL A 264 11.34 -20.37 -36.62
N TYR A 265 11.06 -21.20 -35.62
CA TYR A 265 10.28 -20.80 -34.45
C TYR A 265 11.01 -19.81 -33.54
N LEU A 266 12.34 -19.92 -33.42
CA LEU A 266 13.15 -18.92 -32.71
C LEU A 266 13.12 -17.56 -33.42
N ARG A 267 13.14 -17.55 -34.77
CA ARG A 267 12.97 -16.31 -35.55
C ARG A 267 11.58 -15.73 -35.39
N GLN A 268 10.53 -16.55 -35.43
CA GLN A 268 9.15 -16.11 -35.20
C GLN A 268 8.95 -15.55 -33.79
N GLN A 269 9.44 -16.25 -32.76
CA GLN A 269 9.41 -15.80 -31.37
C GLN A 269 10.11 -14.44 -31.21
N LYS A 270 11.25 -14.23 -31.90
CA LYS A 270 11.96 -12.95 -31.91
C LYS A 270 11.19 -11.86 -32.65
N ASN A 271 10.50 -12.19 -33.73
CA ASN A 271 9.72 -11.24 -34.51
C ASN A 271 8.45 -10.81 -33.75
N GLU A 272 7.70 -11.73 -33.16
CA GLU A 272 6.56 -11.40 -32.28
C GLU A 272 7.00 -10.56 -31.09
N TRP A 273 8.19 -10.83 -30.54
CA TRP A 273 8.80 -10.01 -29.50
C TRP A 273 9.04 -8.57 -29.97
N THR A 274 9.53 -8.36 -31.19
CA THR A 274 9.68 -7.01 -31.74
C THR A 274 8.34 -6.37 -32.08
N SER A 275 7.39 -7.11 -32.65
CA SER A 275 6.06 -6.62 -33.05
C SER A 275 5.22 -6.17 -31.85
N SER A 276 5.20 -6.95 -30.75
CA SER A 276 4.51 -6.54 -29.51
C SER A 276 5.08 -5.25 -28.92
N THR A 277 6.37 -5.01 -29.14
CA THR A 277 7.05 -3.80 -28.65
C THR A 277 6.81 -2.59 -29.57
N THR A 278 6.55 -2.83 -30.86
CA THR A 278 6.41 -1.76 -31.89
C THR A 278 4.94 -1.36 -32.14
N GLU A 279 3.98 -2.28 -32.05
CA GLU A 279 2.53 -1.97 -32.15
C GLU A 279 2.02 -1.13 -30.95
N GLU A 280 2.70 -1.20 -29.81
CA GLU A 280 2.46 -0.32 -28.66
C GLU A 280 3.02 1.10 -28.84
N GLU A 281 4.03 1.27 -29.71
CA GLU A 281 4.61 2.58 -30.06
C GLU A 281 3.81 3.30 -31.16
N SER A 282 3.17 2.57 -32.08
CA SER A 282 2.37 3.17 -33.16
C SER A 282 0.91 3.50 -32.80
N LYS A 283 0.46 3.13 -31.60
CA LYS A 283 -0.87 3.49 -31.06
C LYS A 283 -0.84 4.64 -30.03
N LYS A 284 0.32 5.27 -29.83
CA LYS A 284 0.48 6.56 -29.12
C LYS A 284 0.67 7.69 -30.12
#